data_AF-A0A2X4U0I8-F1
#
_entry.id   AF-A0A2X4U0I8-F1
#
_cell.length_a   1.000
_cell.length_b   1.000
_cell.length_c   1.000
_cell.angle_alpha   90.00
_cell.angle_beta   90.00
_cell.angle_gamma   90.00
#
_symmetry.space_group_name_H-M   'P 1'
#
loop_
_entity.id
_entity.type
_entity.pdbx_description
1 polymer ?
#
loop_
_entity_poly.entity_id
_entity_poly.type
_entity_poly.pdbx_seq_one_letter_code
_entity_poly.pdbx_strand_id
1 'polypeptide(L)'
;MAYRQALRLRGDNAQLFAALATVLYYQSGQHMTPATREMINKALALDAAEVTAQMLLAADAFMQADYARAVSLWQTLLDANSPRVNRAQLVEAINLAKLLTNRQEIIFSFL
;
A
#
# COMPACT_ATOMS: atom_id res chain seq x y z
N MET A 1 23.40 -10.71 20.50
CA MET A 1 22.70 -9.41 20.65
C MET A 1 22.73 -8.52 19.40
N ALA A 2 23.62 -8.74 18.42
CA ALA A 2 23.69 -7.93 17.18
C ALA A 2 22.47 -8.06 16.24
N TYR A 3 21.87 -9.26 16.13
CA TYR A 3 20.76 -9.51 15.20
C TYR A 3 19.52 -8.64 15.47
N ARG A 4 19.14 -8.46 16.75
CA ARG A 4 18.00 -7.60 17.13
C ARG A 4 18.26 -6.11 16.83
N GLN A 5 19.50 -5.66 16.94
CA GLN A 5 19.87 -4.28 16.62
C GLN A 5 19.86 -4.05 15.11
N ALA A 6 20.37 -5.00 14.32
CA ALA A 6 20.31 -4.95 12.86
C ALA A 6 18.87 -4.93 12.34
N LEU A 7 17.97 -5.72 12.95
CA LEU A 7 16.55 -5.71 12.61
C LEU A 7 15.87 -4.36 12.91
N ARG A 8 16.19 -3.72 14.05
CA ARG A 8 15.69 -2.37 14.35
C ARG A 8 16.19 -1.34 13.36
N LEU A 9 17.50 -1.29 13.10
CA LEU A 9 18.07 -0.31 12.16
C LEU A 9 17.50 -0.46 10.74
N ARG A 10 17.24 -1.70 10.30
CA ARG A 10 16.59 -1.96 9.01
C ARG A 10 15.14 -1.44 9.00
N GLY A 11 14.38 -1.69 10.07
CA GLY A 11 12.99 -1.24 10.21
C GLY A 11 12.82 0.27 10.42
N ASP A 12 13.69 0.91 11.21
CA ASP A 12 13.67 2.35 11.46
C ASP A 12 13.89 3.13 10.15
N ASN A 13 14.85 2.66 9.33
CA ASN A 13 15.10 3.24 8.01
C ASN A 13 13.95 2.97 7.02
N ALA A 14 13.35 1.77 7.06
CA ALA A 14 12.19 1.47 6.21
C ALA A 14 10.99 2.37 6.51
N GLN A 15 10.67 2.55 7.79
CA GLN A 15 9.58 3.43 8.24
C GLN A 15 9.84 4.89 7.85
N LEU A 16 11.09 5.37 7.95
CA LEU A 16 11.44 6.73 7.53
C LEU A 16 11.20 6.95 6.03
N PHE A 17 11.62 6.01 5.18
CA PHE A 17 11.35 6.10 3.74
C PHE A 17 9.86 6.02 3.43
N ALA A 18 9.10 5.18 4.12
CA ALA A 18 7.64 5.10 3.93
C ALA A 18 6.91 6.39 4.37
N ALA A 19 7.35 7.00 5.47
CA ALA A 19 6.84 8.30 5.92
C ALA A 19 7.14 9.41 4.90
N LEU A 20 8.38 9.46 4.38
CA LEU A 20 8.76 10.42 3.35
C LEU A 20 7.97 10.22 2.05
N ALA A 21 7.77 8.96 1.63
CA ALA A 21 6.91 8.64 0.49
C ALA A 21 5.49 9.21 0.69
N THR A 22 4.94 9.06 1.89
CA THR A 22 3.60 9.55 2.23
C THR A 22 3.52 11.07 2.11
N VAL A 23 4.51 11.79 2.64
CA VAL A 23 4.59 13.26 2.50
C VAL A 23 4.66 13.67 1.02
N LEU A 24 5.54 13.05 0.24
CA LEU A 24 5.68 13.35 -1.19
C LEU A 24 4.39 13.08 -1.97
N TYR A 25 3.70 11.99 -1.66
CA TYR A 25 2.42 11.64 -2.28
C TYR A 25 1.32 12.66 -2.00
N TYR A 26 1.21 13.16 -0.77
CA TYR A 26 0.24 14.20 -0.44
C TYR A 26 0.63 15.55 -1.06
N GLN A 27 1.92 15.89 -1.12
CA GLN A 27 2.41 17.09 -1.78
C GLN A 27 2.12 17.12 -3.28
N SER A 28 2.11 15.94 -3.94
CA SER A 28 1.75 15.81 -5.35
C SER A 28 0.23 15.69 -5.60
N GLY A 29 -0.61 16.01 -4.61
CA GLY A 29 -2.05 15.95 -4.74
C GLY A 29 -2.60 14.52 -4.80
N GLN A 30 -1.96 13.57 -4.11
CA GLN A 30 -2.30 12.14 -4.11
C GLN A 30 -2.11 11.48 -5.47
N HIS A 31 -1.06 11.88 -6.19
CA HIS A 31 -0.63 11.24 -7.42
C HIS A 31 0.74 10.60 -7.24
N MET A 32 0.89 9.34 -7.65
CA MET A 32 2.18 8.67 -7.62
C MET A 32 3.19 9.37 -8.54
N THR A 33 4.27 9.87 -7.96
CA THR A 33 5.41 10.44 -8.70
C THR A 33 6.60 9.48 -8.71
N PRO A 34 7.59 9.64 -9.61
CA PRO A 34 8.83 8.88 -9.56
C PRO A 34 9.53 8.99 -8.20
N ALA A 35 9.56 10.18 -7.58
CA ALA A 35 10.18 10.40 -6.28
C ALA A 35 9.44 9.66 -5.16
N THR A 36 8.10 9.71 -5.14
CA THR A 36 7.28 8.93 -4.21
C THR A 36 7.58 7.42 -4.36
N ARG A 37 7.57 6.92 -5.60
CA ARG A 37 7.81 5.51 -5.90
C ARG A 37 9.21 5.06 -5.50
N GLU A 38 10.21 5.91 -5.66
CA GLU A 38 11.58 5.63 -5.21
C GLU A 38 11.63 5.42 -3.68
N MET A 39 10.97 6.28 -2.90
CA MET A 39 10.94 6.14 -1.45
C MET A 39 10.19 4.88 -1.01
N ILE A 40 9.07 4.54 -1.67
CA ILE A 40 8.36 3.27 -1.44
C ILE A 40 9.30 2.09 -1.72
N ASN A 41 10.01 2.09 -2.84
CA ASN A 41 10.92 1.00 -3.21
C ASN A 41 12.07 0.85 -2.20
N LYS A 42 12.63 1.97 -1.71
CA LYS A 42 13.66 1.96 -0.65
C LYS A 42 13.11 1.40 0.66
N ALA A 43 11.89 1.78 1.05
CA ALA A 43 11.22 1.22 2.23
C ALA A 43 11.05 -0.30 2.09
N LEU A 44 10.50 -0.77 0.97
CA LEU A 44 10.20 -2.19 0.75
C LEU A 44 11.44 -3.07 0.56
N ALA A 45 12.55 -2.51 0.05
CA ALA A 45 13.83 -3.23 0.01
C ALA A 45 14.39 -3.49 1.42
N LEU A 46 14.16 -2.56 2.34
CA LEU A 46 14.55 -2.69 3.75
C LEU A 46 13.53 -3.52 4.54
N ASP A 47 12.24 -3.35 4.32
CA ASP A 47 11.22 -4.16 4.95
C ASP A 47 10.11 -4.44 3.95
N ALA A 48 10.11 -5.65 3.39
CA ALA A 48 9.12 -6.05 2.40
C ALA A 48 7.68 -6.06 2.97
N ALA A 49 7.55 -6.09 4.31
CA ALA A 49 6.28 -6.03 5.02
C ALA A 49 6.00 -4.63 5.62
N GLU A 50 6.70 -3.58 5.17
CA GLU A 50 6.47 -2.22 5.66
C GLU A 50 5.04 -1.77 5.32
N VAL A 51 4.21 -1.69 6.36
CA VAL A 51 2.76 -1.50 6.25
C VAL A 51 2.40 -0.18 5.60
N THR A 52 3.09 0.91 5.95
CA THR A 52 2.78 2.24 5.43
C THR A 52 3.05 2.32 3.93
N ALA A 53 4.18 1.79 3.47
CA ALA A 53 4.52 1.72 2.05
C ALA A 53 3.51 0.86 1.24
N GLN A 54 3.12 -0.30 1.77
CA GLN A 54 2.14 -1.18 1.13
C GLN A 54 0.73 -0.56 1.10
N MET A 55 0.30 0.10 2.18
CA MET A 55 -0.98 0.81 2.24
C MET A 55 -1.04 1.96 1.23
N LEU A 56 0.05 2.70 1.07
CA LEU A 56 0.14 3.80 0.11
C LEU A 56 0.00 3.30 -1.34
N LEU A 57 0.64 2.17 -1.68
CA LEU A 57 0.48 1.52 -2.99
C LEU A 57 -0.96 1.07 -3.24
N ALA A 58 -1.62 0.52 -2.23
CA ALA A 58 -3.00 0.04 -2.36
C ALA A 58 -3.98 1.20 -2.54
N ALA A 59 -3.80 2.30 -1.80
CA ALA A 59 -4.58 3.52 -1.94
C ALA A 59 -4.40 4.15 -3.32
N ASP A 60 -3.16 4.26 -3.82
CA ASP A 60 -2.87 4.77 -5.16
C ASP A 60 -3.54 3.92 -6.26
N ALA A 61 -3.44 2.59 -6.17
CA ALA A 61 -4.11 1.69 -7.11
C ALA A 61 -5.64 1.88 -7.10
N PHE A 62 -6.24 2.00 -5.92
CA PHE A 62 -7.68 2.23 -5.79
C PHE A 62 -8.10 3.58 -6.41
N MET A 63 -7.34 4.65 -6.15
CA MET A 63 -7.62 5.97 -6.70
C MET A 63 -7.50 6.02 -8.23
N GLN A 64 -6.61 5.20 -8.81
CA GLN A 64 -6.46 5.03 -10.25
C GLN A 64 -7.46 4.05 -10.87
N ALA A 65 -8.44 3.58 -10.09
CA ALA A 65 -9.43 2.58 -10.49
C ALA A 65 -8.83 1.21 -10.89
N ASP A 66 -7.59 0.93 -10.51
CA ASP A 66 -6.97 -0.39 -10.57
C ASP A 66 -7.38 -1.21 -9.33
N TYR A 67 -8.68 -1.52 -9.28
CA TYR A 67 -9.31 -2.19 -8.14
C TYR A 67 -8.77 -3.60 -7.92
N ALA A 68 -8.39 -4.30 -9.00
CA ALA A 68 -7.79 -5.63 -8.91
C ALA A 68 -6.46 -5.59 -8.14
N ARG A 69 -5.59 -4.63 -8.47
CA ARG A 69 -4.32 -4.45 -7.76
C ARG A 69 -4.52 -3.97 -6.32
N ALA A 70 -5.46 -3.06 -6.09
CA ALA A 70 -5.78 -2.59 -4.74
C ALA A 70 -6.21 -3.76 -3.83
N VAL A 71 -7.11 -4.63 -4.32
CA VAL A 71 -7.55 -5.84 -3.60
C VAL A 71 -6.38 -6.77 -3.29
N SER A 72 -5.50 -7.03 -4.26
CA SER A 72 -4.32 -7.90 -4.06
C SER A 72 -3.38 -7.36 -2.98
N LEU A 73 -3.14 -6.04 -2.96
CA LEU A 73 -2.28 -5.39 -1.98
C LEU A 73 -2.89 -5.42 -0.57
N TRP A 74 -4.18 -5.10 -0.44
CA TRP A 74 -4.88 -5.18 0.84
C TRP A 74 -5.01 -6.60 1.38
N GLN A 75 -5.21 -7.59 0.51
CA GLN A 75 -5.21 -9.00 0.91
C GLN A 75 -3.83 -9.41 1.46
N THR A 76 -2.75 -9.01 0.78
CA THR A 76 -1.39 -9.24 1.27
C THR A 76 -1.17 -8.65 2.67
N LEU A 77 -1.69 -7.45 2.93
CA LEU A 77 -1.63 -6.81 4.24
C LEU A 77 -2.45 -7.54 5.32
N LEU A 78 -3.63 -8.07 4.96
CA LEU A 78 -4.43 -8.91 5.85
C LEU A 78 -3.72 -10.21 6.21
N ASP A 79 -3.10 -10.85 5.21
CA ASP A 79 -2.41 -12.13 5.36
C ASP A 79 -1.12 -11.99 6.18
N ALA A 80 -0.44 -10.84 6.08
CA ALA A 80 0.71 -10.50 6.93
C ALA A 80 0.35 -10.37 8.42
N ASN A 81 -0.95 -10.24 8.76
CA ASN A 81 -1.48 -10.19 10.12
C ASN A 81 -0.77 -9.17 11.05
N SER A 82 -0.38 -8.02 10.49
CA SER A 82 0.29 -6.97 11.25
C SER A 82 -0.68 -6.30 12.22
N PRO A 83 -0.32 -6.12 13.51
CA PRO A 83 -1.17 -5.42 14.48
C PRO A 83 -1.28 -3.92 14.19
N ARG A 84 -0.44 -3.37 13.29
CA ARG A 84 -0.49 -1.95 12.87
C ARG A 84 -1.68 -1.64 11.97
N VAL A 85 -2.45 -2.65 11.58
CA VAL A 85 -3.47 -2.58 10.56
C VAL A 85 -4.84 -2.82 11.17
N ASN A 86 -5.80 -1.94 10.86
CA ASN A 86 -7.20 -2.22 11.17
C ASN A 86 -7.78 -3.21 10.15
N ARG A 87 -7.86 -4.49 10.56
CA ARG A 87 -8.35 -5.58 9.69
C ARG A 87 -9.79 -5.34 9.19
N ALA A 88 -10.66 -4.77 10.02
CA ALA A 88 -12.05 -4.51 9.61
C ALA A 88 -12.10 -3.50 8.46
N GLN A 89 -11.33 -2.40 8.58
CA GLN A 89 -11.24 -1.39 7.52
C GLN A 89 -10.66 -1.94 6.22
N LEU A 90 -9.65 -2.83 6.29
CA LEU A 90 -9.14 -3.48 5.08
C LEU A 90 -10.17 -4.37 4.41
N VAL A 91 -10.93 -5.16 5.18
CA VAL A 91 -11.99 -6.01 4.64
C VAL A 91 -13.07 -5.15 3.97
N GLU A 92 -13.46 -4.04 4.59
CA GLU A 92 -14.39 -3.07 4.00
C GLU A 92 -13.85 -2.49 2.67
N ALA A 93 -12.59 -2.07 2.64
CA ALA A 93 -11.94 -1.54 1.45
C ALA A 93 -11.88 -2.58 0.30
N ILE A 94 -11.54 -3.83 0.61
CA ILE A 94 -11.52 -4.94 -0.34
C ILE A 94 -12.92 -5.19 -0.92
N ASN A 95 -13.95 -5.23 -0.06
CA ASN A 95 -15.32 -5.47 -0.50
C ASN A 95 -15.82 -4.34 -1.41
N LEU A 96 -15.48 -3.09 -1.08
CA LEU A 96 -15.79 -1.94 -1.92
C LEU A 96 -15.10 -2.02 -3.28
N ALA A 97 -13.80 -2.30 -3.32
CA ALA A 97 -13.07 -2.44 -4.58
C ALA A 97 -13.64 -3.56 -5.46
N LYS A 98 -13.96 -4.73 -4.89
CA LYS A 98 -14.63 -5.83 -5.62
C LYS A 98 -15.97 -5.41 -6.22
N LEU A 99 -16.78 -4.66 -5.47
CA LEU A 99 -18.06 -4.13 -5.97
C LEU A 99 -17.84 -3.20 -7.18
N LEU A 100 -16.81 -2.34 -7.12
CA LEU A 100 -16.47 -1.40 -8.18
C LEU A 100 -15.91 -2.11 -9.42
N THR A 101 -15.07 -3.15 -9.25
CA THR A 101 -14.61 -4.01 -10.35
C THR A 101 -15.79 -4.59 -11.12
N ASN A 102 -16.76 -5.20 -10.42
CA ASN A 102 -17.93 -5.81 -11.06
C ASN A 102 -18.76 -4.78 -11.84
N ARG A 103 -18.86 -3.54 -11.34
CA ARG A 103 -19.55 -2.45 -12.05
C ARG A 103 -18.82 -2.01 -13.31
N GLN A 104 -17.49 -1.95 -13.30
CA GLN A 104 -16.70 -1.66 -14.50
C GLN A 104 -16.92 -2.72 -15.57
N GLU A 105 -16.84 -4.01 -15.21
CA GLU A 105 -17.05 -5.11 -16.16
C GLU A 105 -18.43 -5.06 -16.83
N ILE A 106 -19.47 -4.69 -16.07
CA ILE A 106 -20.82 -4.48 -16.63
C ILE A 106 -20.80 -3.36 -17.67
N ILE A 107 -20.20 -2.20 -17.37
CA ILE A 107 -20.15 -1.06 -18.30
C ILE A 107 -19.38 -1.42 -19.58
N PHE A 108 -18.24 -2.11 -19.45
CA PHE A 108 -17.44 -2.55 -20.61
C PHE A 108 -18.15 -3.60 -21.46
N SER A 109 -19.09 -4.37 -20.90
CA SER A 109 -19.86 -5.37 -21.66
C SER A 109 -20.88 -4.77 -22.63
N PHE A 110 -21.14 -3.45 -22.55
CA PHE A 110 -22.08 -2.73 -23.41
C PHE A 110 -21.43 -1.77 -24.40
N LEU A 111 -20.08 -1.77 -24.48
CA LEU A 111 -19.29 -1.03 -25.48
C LEU A 111 -18.73 -1.99 -26.53
#